data_AF-A0A2M9H7F4-F1
#
_entry.id   AF-A0A2M9H7F4-F1
#
_cell.length_a   1.000
_cell.length_b   1.000
_cell.length_c   1.000
_cell.angle_alpha   90.00
_cell.angle_beta   90.00
_cell.angle_gamma   90.00
#
_symmetry.space_group_name_H-M   'P 1'
#
loop_
_entity.id
_entity.type
_entity.pdbx_description
1 polymer ?
#
loop_
_entity_poly.entity_id
_entity_poly.type
_entity_poly.pdbx_seq_one_letter_code
_entity_poly.pdbx_strand_id
1 'polypeptide(L)'
;MVEGMDINLLDRILHAMEEAGSVRTLVPELPKGVRPVHLRVLDALSRTRGDDGCARVSDIGDALDMRMPNVTRAVREMTDLGLLDKTADPSDRRVVLIRATPTGGEYIRRYVVGVRQRVETELMATVSEEDIDSMIATIDAVKAAVGKACGR
;
A
#
# COMPACT_ATOMS: atom_id res chain seq x y z
N MET A 1 -15.09 -38.67 -3.11
CA MET A 1 -15.54 -38.56 -1.70
C MET A 1 -14.96 -37.26 -1.19
N VAL A 2 -15.75 -36.20 -1.12
CA VAL A 2 -15.31 -34.92 -0.54
C VAL A 2 -15.62 -35.05 0.95
N GLU A 3 -14.60 -35.35 1.76
CA GLU A 3 -14.71 -35.17 3.20
C GLU A 3 -15.09 -33.71 3.44
N GLY A 4 -16.29 -33.49 3.98
CA GLY A 4 -16.77 -32.15 4.31
C GLY A 4 -15.79 -31.52 5.27
N MET A 5 -15.26 -30.36 4.89
CA MET A 5 -14.47 -29.52 5.78
C MET A 5 -15.22 -29.39 7.10
N ASP A 6 -14.55 -29.68 8.22
CA ASP A 6 -15.12 -29.50 9.55
C ASP A 6 -15.67 -28.07 9.64
N ILE A 7 -16.96 -27.91 9.96
CA ILE A 7 -17.59 -26.59 10.11
C ILE A 7 -16.77 -25.70 11.05
N ASN A 8 -16.13 -26.30 12.06
CA ASN A 8 -15.23 -25.62 12.98
C ASN A 8 -13.97 -25.08 12.27
N LEU A 9 -13.44 -25.80 11.28
CA LEU A 9 -12.27 -25.36 10.52
C LEU A 9 -12.61 -24.18 9.61
N LEU A 10 -13.75 -24.19 8.92
CA LEU A 10 -14.17 -23.06 8.08
C LEU A 10 -14.36 -21.79 8.93
N ASP A 11 -15.05 -21.89 10.06
CA ASP A 11 -15.26 -20.75 10.96
C ASP A 11 -13.94 -20.18 11.49
N ARG A 12 -12.98 -21.05 11.84
CA ARG A 12 -11.63 -20.63 12.27
C ARG A 12 -10.86 -19.92 11.16
N ILE A 13 -10.96 -20.38 9.91
CA ILE A 13 -10.33 -19.71 8.77
C ILE A 13 -10.94 -18.33 8.54
N LEU A 14 -12.27 -18.22 8.55
CA LEU A 14 -12.95 -16.94 8.38
C LEU A 14 -12.59 -15.95 9.48
N HIS A 15 -12.55 -16.41 10.73
CA HIS A 15 -12.12 -15.59 11.86
C HIS A 15 -10.66 -15.12 11.71
N ALA A 16 -9.73 -16.01 11.36
CA ALA A 16 -8.32 -15.65 11.14
C ALA A 16 -8.16 -14.65 9.98
N MET A 17 -8.98 -14.75 8.93
CA MET A 17 -9.00 -13.78 7.83
C MET A 17 -9.50 -12.40 8.27
N GLU A 18 -10.50 -12.35 9.15
CA GLU A 18 -10.98 -11.10 9.75
C GLU A 18 -9.90 -10.45 10.61
N GLU A 19 -9.25 -11.23 11.48
CA GLU A 19 -8.12 -10.77 12.29
C GLU A 19 -6.97 -10.27 11.41
N ALA A 20 -6.59 -11.02 10.37
CA ALA A 20 -5.57 -10.59 9.41
C ALA A 20 -5.98 -9.29 8.67
N GLY A 21 -7.26 -9.14 8.33
CA GLY A 21 -7.81 -7.91 7.74
C GLY A 21 -7.67 -6.69 8.65
N SER A 22 -7.74 -6.89 9.97
CA SER A 22 -7.56 -5.85 10.98
C SER A 22 -6.13 -5.32 11.06
N VAL A 23 -5.12 -6.10 10.65
CA VAL A 23 -3.71 -5.65 10.63
C VAL A 23 -3.54 -4.36 9.83
N ARG A 24 -4.38 -4.16 8.79
CA ARG A 24 -4.36 -2.94 7.97
C ARG A 24 -4.76 -1.67 8.75
N THR A 25 -5.37 -1.80 9.93
CA THR A 25 -5.69 -0.68 10.83
C THR A 25 -4.57 -0.39 11.83
N LEU A 26 -3.57 -1.27 11.95
CA LEU A 26 -2.37 -1.08 12.78
C LEU A 26 -1.38 -0.12 12.08
N VAL A 27 -1.88 1.05 11.70
CA VAL A 27 -1.08 2.14 11.14
C VAL A 27 -0.71 3.12 12.25
N PRO A 28 0.49 3.73 12.20
CA PRO A 28 0.84 4.78 13.15
C PRO A 28 -0.12 5.96 13.01
N GLU A 29 -0.30 6.71 14.10
CA GLU A 29 -1.04 7.96 14.06
C GLU A 29 -0.47 8.90 12.99
N LEU A 30 -1.37 9.45 12.16
CA LEU A 30 -1.00 10.33 11.07
C LEU A 30 -1.14 11.80 11.48
N PRO A 31 -0.28 12.70 10.97
CA PRO A 31 -0.45 14.13 11.15
C PRO A 31 -1.82 14.60 10.68
N LYS A 32 -2.35 15.65 11.32
CA LYS A 32 -3.69 16.19 11.00
C LYS A 32 -3.81 16.49 9.50
N GLY A 33 -4.89 15.99 8.88
CA GLY A 33 -5.17 16.16 7.46
C GLY A 33 -4.51 15.12 6.54
N VAL A 34 -3.57 14.34 7.05
CA VAL A 34 -2.94 13.23 6.31
C VAL A 34 -3.79 11.98 6.44
N ARG A 35 -3.98 11.27 5.34
CA ARG A 35 -4.78 10.05 5.23
C ARG A 35 -3.91 8.90 4.73
N PRO A 36 -4.30 7.63 4.96
CA PRO A 36 -3.53 6.47 4.46
C PRO A 36 -3.25 6.51 2.95
N VAL A 37 -4.18 7.04 2.15
CA VAL A 37 -3.98 7.20 0.70
C VAL A 37 -2.82 8.15 0.36
N HIS A 38 -2.55 9.16 1.19
CA HIS A 38 -1.42 10.07 0.97
C HIS A 38 -0.09 9.37 1.20
N LEU A 39 0.01 8.50 2.20
CA LEU A 39 1.19 7.66 2.41
C LEU A 39 1.41 6.69 1.25
N ARG A 40 0.33 6.11 0.71
CA ARG A 40 0.41 5.26 -0.49
C ARG A 40 0.97 6.03 -1.69
N VAL A 41 0.57 7.27 -1.90
CA VAL A 41 1.13 8.14 -2.96
C VAL A 41 2.61 8.43 -2.71
N LEU A 42 3.02 8.74 -1.48
CA LEU A 42 4.43 8.96 -1.14
C LEU A 42 5.29 7.69 -1.34
N ASP A 43 4.74 6.53 -1.00
CA ASP A 43 5.38 5.24 -1.24
C ASP A 43 5.52 4.93 -2.75
N ALA A 44 4.45 5.13 -3.54
CA ALA A 44 4.51 4.96 -4.98
C ALA A 44 5.52 5.92 -5.62
N LEU A 45 5.50 7.20 -5.24
CA LEU A 45 6.50 8.18 -5.65
C LEU A 45 7.92 7.73 -5.29
N SER A 46 8.07 7.04 -4.17
CA SER A 46 9.38 6.55 -3.76
C SER A 46 9.91 5.42 -4.66
N ARG A 47 9.02 4.72 -5.37
CA ARG A 47 9.33 3.60 -6.25
C ARG A 47 9.37 3.98 -7.73
N THR A 48 8.63 5.02 -8.14
CA THR A 48 8.47 5.41 -9.54
C THR A 48 9.24 6.66 -9.93
N ARG A 49 9.80 7.41 -8.97
CA ARG A 49 10.58 8.60 -9.30
C ARG A 49 11.84 8.27 -10.10
N GLY A 50 12.18 9.12 -11.06
CA GLY A 50 13.45 9.09 -11.77
C GLY A 50 14.60 9.67 -10.93
N ASP A 51 15.79 9.75 -11.54
CA ASP A 51 17.00 10.29 -10.92
C ASP A 51 16.86 11.77 -10.53
N ASP A 52 16.00 12.51 -11.23
CA ASP A 52 15.65 13.89 -10.91
C ASP A 52 14.69 13.98 -9.72
N GLY A 53 14.21 12.86 -9.18
CA GLY A 53 13.26 12.80 -8.07
C GLY A 53 11.82 13.12 -8.44
N CYS A 54 11.49 13.26 -9.73
CA CYS A 54 10.14 13.45 -10.22
C CYS A 54 9.49 12.13 -10.65
N ALA A 55 8.17 12.03 -10.53
CA ALA A 55 7.37 10.96 -11.15
C ALA A 55 6.16 11.55 -11.88
N ARG A 56 5.69 10.88 -12.93
CA ARG A 56 4.44 11.26 -13.60
C ARG A 56 3.25 10.82 -12.75
N VAL A 57 2.21 11.64 -12.72
CA VAL A 57 0.96 11.30 -12.01
C VAL A 57 0.30 10.03 -12.58
N SER A 58 0.47 9.75 -13.88
CA SER A 58 0.05 8.49 -14.51
C SER A 58 0.71 7.28 -13.86
N ASP A 59 2.03 7.31 -13.73
CA ASP A 59 2.84 6.19 -13.25
C ASP A 59 2.54 5.90 -11.78
N ILE A 60 2.23 6.94 -11.00
CA ILE A 60 1.70 6.81 -9.63
C ILE A 60 0.35 6.11 -9.61
N GLY A 61 -0.54 6.48 -10.53
CA GLY A 61 -1.86 5.85 -10.65
C GLY A 61 -1.76 4.37 -10.98
N ASP A 62 -0.91 4.03 -11.94
CA ASP A 62 -0.65 2.65 -12.37
C ASP A 62 -0.02 1.84 -11.24
N ALA A 63 0.99 2.38 -10.55
CA ALA A 63 1.65 1.73 -9.42
C ALA A 63 0.73 1.50 -8.20
N LEU A 64 -0.37 2.25 -8.08
CA LEU A 64 -1.34 2.13 -7.01
C LEU A 64 -2.61 1.36 -7.39
N ASP A 65 -2.76 0.98 -8.66
CA ASP A 65 -4.01 0.48 -9.25
C ASP A 65 -5.19 1.41 -8.92
N MET A 66 -4.96 2.72 -9.06
CA MET A 66 -5.92 3.76 -8.72
C MET A 66 -6.42 4.49 -9.95
N ARG A 67 -7.75 4.62 -10.08
CA ARG A 67 -8.37 5.43 -11.14
C ARG A 67 -7.89 6.89 -11.09
N MET A 68 -7.62 7.47 -12.25
CA MET A 68 -7.03 8.81 -12.39
C MET A 68 -7.73 9.93 -11.60
N PRO A 69 -9.07 10.00 -11.51
CA PRO A 69 -9.74 11.02 -10.69
C PRO A 69 -9.36 10.95 -9.21
N ASN A 70 -9.16 9.73 -8.68
CA ASN A 70 -8.77 9.53 -7.29
C ASN A 70 -7.30 9.91 -7.06
N VAL A 71 -6.43 9.57 -8.01
CA VAL A 71 -5.01 9.94 -7.96
C VAL A 71 -4.87 11.46 -7.99
N THR A 72 -5.52 12.12 -8.94
CA THR A 72 -5.44 13.58 -9.10
C THR A 72 -5.97 14.31 -7.86
N ARG A 73 -7.06 13.81 -7.27
CA ARG A 73 -7.59 14.33 -6.00
C ARG A 73 -6.58 14.18 -4.87
N ALA A 74 -6.01 12.99 -4.68
CA ALA A 74 -5.03 12.75 -3.62
C ALA A 74 -3.80 13.65 -3.79
N VAL A 75 -3.27 13.75 -5.00
CA VAL A 75 -2.11 14.59 -5.29
C VAL A 75 -2.44 16.07 -5.06
N ARG A 76 -3.63 16.55 -5.45
CA ARG A 76 -4.06 17.93 -5.14
C ARG A 76 -4.08 18.20 -3.64
N GLU A 77 -4.76 17.34 -2.87
CA GLU A 77 -4.81 17.49 -1.41
C GLU A 77 -3.39 17.49 -0.79
N MET A 78 -2.49 16.65 -1.31
CA MET A 78 -1.10 16.61 -0.84
C MET A 78 -0.28 17.84 -1.21
N THR A 79 -0.56 18.48 -2.36
CA THR A 79 0.01 19.79 -2.70
C THR A 79 -0.53 20.88 -1.77
N ASP A 80 -1.84 20.86 -1.48
CA ASP A 80 -2.46 21.81 -0.54
C ASP A 80 -1.89 21.63 0.89
N LEU A 81 -1.48 20.41 1.25
CA LEU A 81 -0.77 20.09 2.50
C LEU A 81 0.74 20.41 2.46
N GLY A 82 1.27 20.89 1.33
CA GLY A 82 2.70 21.20 1.18
C GLY A 82 3.62 19.97 1.15
N LEU A 83 3.09 18.79 0.82
CA LEU A 83 3.85 17.53 0.75
C LEU A 83 4.41 17.25 -0.64
N LEU A 84 3.77 17.78 -1.68
CA LEU A 84 4.15 17.57 -3.08
C LEU A 84 4.18 18.88 -3.86
N ASP A 85 5.22 19.05 -4.66
CA ASP A 85 5.27 20.07 -5.72
C ASP A 85 4.81 19.47 -7.05
N LYS A 86 4.14 20.30 -7.87
CA LYS A 86 3.68 19.95 -9.21
C LYS A 86 4.39 20.81 -10.25
N THR A 87 4.87 20.16 -11.30
CA THR A 87 5.41 20.83 -12.49
C THR A 87 4.84 20.20 -13.74
N ALA A 88 4.81 20.97 -14.84
CA ALA A 88 4.53 20.40 -16.15
C ALA A 88 5.81 19.74 -16.68
N ASP A 89 5.68 18.60 -17.36
CA ASP A 89 6.81 17.97 -18.04
C ASP A 89 7.34 18.95 -19.12
N PRO A 90 8.66 19.23 -19.15
CA PRO A 90 9.25 20.14 -20.13
C PRO A 90 9.05 19.70 -21.59
N SER A 91 8.88 18.40 -21.83
CA SER A 91 8.74 17.79 -23.15
C SER A 91 7.29 17.67 -23.60
N ASP A 92 6.35 17.45 -22.67
CA ASP A 92 4.91 17.42 -22.94
C ASP A 92 4.12 18.08 -21.80
N ARG A 93 3.68 19.32 -22.00
CA ARG A 93 2.94 20.09 -20.98
C ARG A 93 1.61 19.46 -20.53
N ARG A 94 1.11 18.45 -21.23
CA ARG A 94 -0.09 17.69 -20.82
C ARG A 94 0.24 16.71 -19.69
N VAL A 95 1.51 16.34 -19.53
CA VAL A 95 1.99 15.45 -18.48
C VAL A 95 2.30 16.27 -17.22
N VAL A 96 1.77 15.82 -16.10
CA VAL A 96 2.04 16.41 -14.78
C VAL A 96 3.08 15.56 -14.07
N LEU A 97 4.15 16.21 -13.65
CA LEU A 97 5.19 15.67 -12.80
C LEU A 97 4.95 16.09 -11.36
N ILE A 98 5.26 15.19 -10.43
CA ILE A 98 5.24 15.45 -9.00
C ILE A 98 6.58 15.12 -8.37
N ARG A 99 6.95 15.89 -7.34
CA ARG A 99 8.12 15.65 -6.50
C ARG A 99 7.75 15.87 -5.04
N ALA A 100 8.38 15.14 -4.14
CA ALA A 100 8.23 15.37 -2.70
C ALA A 100 8.92 16.68 -2.30
N THR A 101 8.21 17.51 -1.54
CA THR A 101 8.81 18.66 -0.84
C THR A 101 9.74 18.16 0.28
N PRO A 102 10.52 19.04 0.96
CA PRO A 102 11.25 18.64 2.16
C PRO A 102 10.35 17.98 3.22
N THR A 103 9.15 18.52 3.44
CA THR A 103 8.13 17.94 4.36
C THR A 103 7.64 16.58 3.85
N GLY A 104 7.34 16.45 2.55
CA GLY A 104 6.96 15.16 1.95
C GLY A 104 8.06 14.11 2.09
N GLY A 105 9.32 14.51 1.92
CA GLY A 105 10.49 13.66 2.13
C GLY A 105 10.66 13.22 3.59
N GLU A 106 10.37 14.09 4.56
CA GLU A 106 10.31 13.70 5.97
C GLU A 106 9.23 12.64 6.23
N TYR A 107 8.05 12.79 5.61
CA TYR A 107 6.97 11.84 5.78
C TYR A 107 7.29 10.49 5.14
N ILE A 108 7.94 10.48 3.98
CA ILE A 108 8.49 9.25 3.38
C ILE A 108 9.42 8.57 4.38
N ARG A 109 10.40 9.28 4.93
CA ARG A 109 11.35 8.70 5.89
C ARG A 109 10.66 8.14 7.14
N ARG A 110 9.74 8.91 7.73
CA ARG A 110 9.11 8.55 9.01
C ARG A 110 8.05 7.46 8.89
N TYR A 111 7.14 7.60 7.91
CA TYR A 111 5.92 6.82 7.81
C TYR A 111 5.96 5.72 6.74
N VAL A 112 6.76 5.90 5.69
CA VAL A 112 6.92 4.84 4.67
C VAL A 112 8.09 3.96 5.06
N VAL A 113 9.31 4.52 5.09
CA VAL A 113 10.53 3.77 5.37
C VAL A 113 10.58 3.32 6.83
N GLY A 114 10.40 4.25 7.77
CA GLY A 114 10.54 3.95 9.20
C GLY A 114 9.51 2.97 9.74
N VAL A 115 8.27 3.00 9.24
CA VAL A 115 7.25 2.01 9.62
C VAL A 115 7.60 0.64 9.05
N ARG A 116 7.95 0.58 7.76
CA ARG A 116 8.35 -0.67 7.11
C ARG A 116 9.51 -1.33 7.85
N GLN A 117 10.55 -0.56 8.20
CA GLN A 117 11.70 -1.07 8.96
C GLN A 117 11.32 -1.60 10.34
N ARG A 118 10.45 -0.91 11.08
CA ARG A 118 9.97 -1.40 12.38
C ARG A 118 9.17 -2.69 12.23
N VAL A 119 8.25 -2.74 11.28
CA VAL A 119 7.45 -3.94 11.00
C VAL A 119 8.36 -5.10 10.60
N GLU A 120 9.31 -4.87 9.71
CA GLU A 120 10.29 -5.87 9.26
C GLU A 120 11.13 -6.39 10.43
N THR A 121 11.60 -5.49 11.31
CA THR A 121 12.39 -5.87 12.49
C THR A 121 11.58 -6.74 13.45
N GLU A 122 10.37 -6.32 13.82
CA GLU A 122 9.51 -7.08 14.74
C GLU A 122 9.07 -8.41 14.12
N LEU A 123 8.78 -8.42 12.82
CA LEU A 123 8.38 -9.63 12.10
C LEU A 123 9.52 -10.66 12.10
N MET A 124 10.74 -10.26 11.75
CA MET A 124 11.91 -11.14 11.72
C MET A 124 12.34 -11.61 13.12
N ALA A 125 11.99 -10.86 14.17
CA ALA A 125 12.22 -11.27 15.55
C ALA A 125 11.16 -12.27 16.08
N THR A 126 9.99 -12.32 15.45
CA THR A 126 8.82 -13.04 15.98
C THR A 126 8.45 -14.27 15.16
N VAL A 127 8.63 -14.21 13.84
CA VAL A 127 8.17 -15.23 12.88
C VAL A 127 9.32 -15.63 11.97
N SER A 128 9.49 -16.93 11.74
CA SER A 128 10.53 -17.42 10.83
C SER A 128 10.19 -17.09 9.37
N GLU A 129 11.21 -16.98 8.51
CA GLU A 129 10.99 -16.80 7.07
C GLU A 129 10.17 -17.96 6.46
N GLU A 130 10.40 -19.19 6.93
CA GLU A 130 9.65 -20.39 6.49
C GLU A 130 8.16 -20.30 6.84
N ASP A 131 7.82 -19.83 8.04
CA ASP A 131 6.43 -19.63 8.46
C ASP A 131 5.76 -18.50 7.66
N ILE A 132 6.50 -17.43 7.34
CA ILE A 132 6.00 -16.33 6.49
C ILE A 132 5.69 -16.84 5.09
N ASP A 133 6.61 -17.58 4.47
CA ASP A 133 6.42 -18.15 3.14
C ASP A 133 5.24 -19.13 3.12
N SER A 134 5.15 -19.97 4.15
CA SER A 134 4.04 -20.92 4.33
C SER A 134 2.70 -20.20 4.49
N MET A 135 2.67 -19.10 5.25
CA MET A 135 1.48 -18.26 5.42
C MET A 135 1.04 -17.66 4.09
N ILE A 136 1.97 -17.05 3.32
CA ILE A 136 1.68 -16.44 2.03
C ILE A 136 1.08 -17.49 1.06
N ALA A 137 1.76 -18.63 0.92
CA ALA A 137 1.31 -19.72 0.05
C ALA A 137 -0.08 -20.24 0.44
N THR A 138 -0.34 -20.38 1.75
CA THR A 138 -1.62 -20.85 2.27
C THR A 138 -2.74 -19.84 2.02
N ILE A 139 -2.51 -18.54 2.26
CA ILE A 139 -3.48 -17.48 2.00
C ILE A 139 -3.84 -17.42 0.50
N ASP A 140 -2.85 -17.54 -0.39
CA ASP A 140 -3.09 -17.55 -1.83
C ASP A 140 -3.93 -18.76 -2.27
N ALA A 141 -3.64 -19.95 -1.71
CA ALA A 141 -4.43 -21.15 -1.97
C ALA A 141 -5.88 -21.00 -1.47
N VAL A 142 -6.08 -20.44 -0.26
CA VAL A 142 -7.41 -20.16 0.30
C VAL A 142 -8.16 -19.16 -0.58
N LYS A 143 -7.53 -18.06 -0.98
CA LYS A 143 -8.11 -17.06 -1.87
C LYS A 143 -8.55 -17.68 -3.20
N ALA A 144 -7.73 -18.54 -3.79
CA ALA A 144 -8.07 -19.24 -5.03
C ALA A 144 -9.23 -20.21 -4.85
N ALA A 145 -9.29 -20.94 -3.74
CA ALA A 145 -10.39 -21.87 -3.43
C ALA A 145 -11.72 -21.12 -3.21
N VAL A 146 -11.71 -20.02 -2.44
CA VAL A 146 -12.88 -19.16 -2.23
C VAL A 146 -13.33 -18.51 -3.53
N GLY A 147 -12.39 -18.02 -4.36
CA GLY A 147 -12.69 -17.47 -5.68
C GLY A 147 -13.46 -18.45 -6.56
N LYS A 148 -12.95 -19.69 -6.67
CA LYS A 148 -13.63 -20.78 -7.39
C LYS A 148 -15.03 -21.07 -6.84
N ALA A 149 -15.18 -21.14 -5.52
CA ALA A 149 -16.47 -21.39 -4.88
C ALA A 149 -17.50 -20.26 -5.14
N CYS A 150 -17.03 -19.02 -5.28
CA CYS A 150 -17.87 -17.85 -5.57
C CYS A 150 -18.01 -17.55 -7.08
N GLY A 151 -17.48 -18.38 -7.98
CA GLY A 151 -17.58 -18.19 -9.43
C GLY A 151 -16.72 -17.04 -9.98
N ARG A 152 -15.59 -16.74 -9.33
CA ARG A 152 -14.61 -15.72 -9.73
C ARG A 152 -13.31 -16.34 -10.22
#